data_AF-A0A8T5U2Y4-F1
#
_entry.id   AF-A0A8T5U2Y4-F1
#
_cell.length_a   1.000
_cell.length_b   1.000
_cell.length_c   1.000
_cell.angle_alpha   90.00
_cell.angle_beta   90.00
_cell.angle_gamma   90.00
#
_symmetry.space_group_name_H-M   'P 1'
#
loop_
_entity.id
_entity.type
_entity.pdbx_description
1 polymer ?
#
loop_
_entity_poly.entity_id
_entity_poly.type
_entity_poly.pdbx_seq_one_letter_code
_entity_poly.pdbx_strand_id
1 'polypeptide(L)' 'MIIAKLRCDICGIETEVSVCCEQSMMVKDNYMLCCCKSEECGYQEIPDCCGQKMSYVEA' A
#
# COMPACT_ATOMS: atom_id res chain seq x y z
N MET A 1 6.26 -1.14 -15.29
CA MET A 1 6.27 -1.11 -13.82
C MET A 1 4.82 -1.20 -13.39
N ILE A 2 4.44 -2.23 -12.65
CA ILE A 2 3.10 -2.33 -12.07
C ILE A 2 3.07 -1.32 -10.91
N ILE A 3 2.28 -0.25 -11.05
CA ILE A 3 2.13 0.75 -10.00
C ILE A 3 1.01 0.25 -9.09
N ALA A 4 1.39 -0.20 -7.91
CA ALA A 4 0.44 -0.62 -6.90
C ALA A 4 -0.37 0.59 -6.39
N LYS A 5 -1.68 0.42 -6.25
CA LYS A 5 -2.58 1.46 -5.75
C LYS A 5 -3.37 0.99 -4.53
N LEU A 6 -3.77 1.95 -3.72
CA LEU A 6 -4.76 1.77 -2.66
C LEU A 6 -6.05 2.46 -3.08
N ARG A 7 -7.19 1.79 -2.89
CA ARG A 7 -8.51 2.30 -3.22
C ARG A 7 -9.42 2.24 -1.99
N CYS A 8 -10.18 3.29 -1.74
CA CYS A 8 -11.26 3.24 -0.76
C CYS A 8 -12.49 2.59 -1.39
N ASP A 9 -13.01 1.52 -0.81
CA ASP A 9 -14.22 0.86 -1.33
C ASP A 9 -15.51 1.67 -1.08
N ILE A 10 -15.47 2.66 -0.19
CA ILE A 10 -16.61 3.51 0.13
C ILE A 10 -16.73 4.67 -0.87
N CYS A 11 -15.68 5.48 -1.00
CA CYS A 11 -15.71 6.69 -1.84
C CYS A 11 -15.05 6.51 -3.21
N GLY A 12 -14.38 5.38 -3.45
CA GLY A 12 -13.71 5.07 -4.71
C GLY A 12 -12.40 5.83 -4.95
N ILE A 13 -11.92 6.64 -4.00
CA ILE A 13 -10.67 7.38 -4.16
C ILE A 13 -9.49 6.42 -4.26
N GLU A 14 -8.58 6.69 -5.21
CA GLU A 14 -7.34 5.95 -5.38
C GLU A 14 -6.16 6.80 -4.93
N THR A 15 -5.19 6.17 -4.27
CA THR A 15 -3.88 6.75 -3.97
C THR A 15 -2.78 5.78 -4.37
N GLU A 16 -1.62 6.30 -4.73
CA GLU A 16 -0.46 5.48 -5.05
C GLU A 16 0.12 4.85 -3.77
N VAL A 17 0.59 3.62 -3.89
CA VAL A 17 1.33 2.96 -2.81
C VAL A 17 2.72 3.57 -2.72
N SER A 18 3.15 3.87 -1.50
CA SER A 18 4.49 4.41 -1.21
C SER A 18 5.58 3.59 -1.89
N VAL A 19 6.60 4.29 -2.40
CA VAL A 19 7.79 3.69 -3.00
C VAL A 19 8.89 3.60 -1.94
N CYS A 20 9.48 2.42 -1.78
CA CYS A 20 10.64 2.17 -0.93
C CYS A 20 11.78 1.56 -1.76
N CYS A 21 13.00 2.08 -1.59
CA CYS A 21 14.18 1.63 -2.35
C CYS A 21 13.95 1.62 -3.89
N GLU A 22 13.27 2.67 -4.39
CA GLU A 22 12.92 2.85 -5.81
C GLU A 22 11.96 1.78 -6.38
N GLN A 23 11.30 1.00 -5.50
CA GLN A 23 10.30 -0.01 -5.86
C GLN A 23 9.01 0.23 -5.06
N SER A 24 7.85 -0.07 -5.63
CA SER A 24 6.59 -0.01 -4.90
C SER A 24 6.62 -0.98 -3.72
N MET A 25 6.15 -0.53 -2.55
CA MET A 25 6.00 -1.42 -1.39
C MET A 25 4.96 -2.50 -1.70
N MET A 26 5.18 -3.71 -1.19
CA MET A 26 4.24 -4.83 -1.33
C MET A 26 3.30 -4.86 -0.14
N VAL A 27 2.06 -5.32 -0.33
CA VAL A 27 1.18 -5.63 0.78
C VAL A 27 1.54 -6.99 1.36
N LYS A 28 1.85 -7.01 2.66
CA LYS A 28 2.04 -8.21 3.47
C LYS A 28 0.86 -8.35 4.42
N ASP A 29 0.36 -9.58 4.55
CA ASP A 29 -0.74 -9.94 5.44
C ASP A 29 -2.03 -9.13 5.22
N ASN A 30 -2.26 -8.53 4.04
CA ASN A 30 -3.40 -7.68 3.69
C ASN A 30 -3.56 -6.38 4.51
N TYR A 31 -2.64 -6.07 5.42
CA TYR A 31 -2.79 -4.92 6.33
C TYR A 31 -1.56 -4.00 6.39
N MET A 32 -0.44 -4.41 5.80
CA MET A 32 0.83 -3.69 5.95
C MET A 32 1.57 -3.55 4.62
N LEU A 33 2.15 -2.38 4.39
CA LEU A 33 3.10 -2.15 3.31
C LEU A 33 4.50 -2.55 3.80
N CYS A 34 5.15 -3.44 3.06
CA CYS A 34 6.48 -3.96 3.32
C CYS A 34 7.43 -3.60 2.18
N CYS A 35 8.66 -3.21 2.52
CA CYS A 35 9.70 -2.95 1.54
C CYS A 35 10.49 -4.24 1.25
N CYS A 36 10.57 -4.64 -0.02
CA CYS A 36 11.16 -5.92 -0.42
C CYS A 36 12.66 -6.05 -0.17
N LYS A 37 13.38 -4.93 0.02
CA LYS A 37 14.85 -4.87 -0.09
C LYS A 37 15.62 -4.80 1.21
N SER A 38 14.97 -4.74 2.38
CA SER A 38 15.71 -4.70 3.63
C SER A 38 14.94 -5.35 4.76
N GLU A 39 15.63 -6.18 5.55
CA GLU A 39 15.16 -6.66 6.86
C GLU A 39 14.96 -5.49 7.86
N GLU A 40 15.50 -4.30 7.56
CA GLU A 40 15.41 -3.09 8.36
C GLU A 40 14.40 -2.05 7.85
N CYS A 41 13.81 -2.23 6.66
CA CYS A 41 12.89 -1.23 6.12
C CYS A 41 11.51 -1.39 6.76
N GLY A 42 11.18 -0.38 7.58
CA GLY A 42 10.00 -0.35 8.42
C GLY A 42 8.68 -0.65 7.71
N TYR A 43 7.79 -1.28 8.45
CA TYR A 43 6.41 -1.47 8.05
C TYR A 43 5.68 -0.14 8.06
N GLN A 44 4.89 0.11 7.01
CA GLN A 44 3.91 1.19 7.01
C GLN A 44 2.51 0.60 7.09
N GLU A 45 1.68 1.17 7.95
CA GLU A 45 0.27 0.83 7.98
C GLU A 45 -0.40 1.32 6.70
N ILE A 46 -1.37 0.56 6.21
CA ILE A 46 -2.23 1.04 5.14
C ILE A 46 -3.03 2.25 5.65
N PRO A 47 -3.10 3.37 4.91
CA PRO A 47 -3.88 4.53 5.30
C PRO A 47 -5.37 4.21 5.41
N ASP A 48 -6.03 4.90 6.34
CA ASP A 48 -7.47 4.84 6.52
C ASP A 48 -8.18 5.90 5.67
N CYS A 49 -9.28 5.50 5.03
CA CYS A 49 -10.19 6.39 4.31
C CYS A 49 -11.63 6.01 4.66
N CYS A 50 -12.49 7.00 4.95
CA CYS A 50 -13.87 6.76 5.35
C CYS A 50 -14.04 5.84 6.58
N GLY A 51 -13.03 5.79 7.47
CA GLY A 51 -13.07 4.98 8.70
C GLY A 51 -12.68 3.51 8.52
N GLN A 52 -12.17 3.12 7.34
CA GLN A 52 -11.62 1.79 7.08
C GLN A 52 -10.27 1.88 6.37
N LYS A 53 -9.45 0.83 6.52
CA LYS A 53 -8.23 0.67 5.74
C LYS A 53 -8.57 0.60 4.25
N MET A 54 -7.77 1.28 3.43
CA MET A 54 -7.94 1.22 1.97
C MET A 54 -7.57 -0.18 1.44
N SER A 55 -8.22 -0.61 0.37
CA SER A 55 -7.98 -1.89 -0.29
C SER A 55 -6.85 -1.77 -1.30
N TYR A 56 -5.98 -2.77 -1.35
CA TYR A 56 -4.90 -2.84 -2.33
C TYR A 56 -5.42 -3.31 -3.68
N VAL A 57 -5.08 -2.58 -4.73
CA VAL A 57 -5.48 -2.87 -6.12
C VAL A 57 -4.20 -3.04 -6.92
N GLU A 58 -3.86 -4.28 -7.25
CA GLU A 58 -2.83 -4.59 -8.25
C GLU A 58 -3.43 -4.39 -9.64
N ALA A 59 -2.81 -3.52 -10.44
CA ALA A 59 -3.19 -3.24 -11.83
C ALA A 59 -2.19 -3.83 -12.82
#